data_AF-A0A242PE80-F1
#
_entry.id   AF-A0A242PE80-F1
#
_cell.length_a   1.000
_cell.length_b   1.000
_cell.length_c   1.000
_cell.angle_alpha   90.00
_cell.angle_beta   90.00
_cell.angle_gamma   90.00
#
_symmetry.space_group_name_H-M   'P 1'
#
loop_
_entity.id
_entity.type
_entity.pdbx_description
1 polymer ?
#
loop_
_entity_poly.entity_id
_entity_poly.type
_entity_poly.pdbx_seq_one_letter_code
_entity_poly.pdbx_strand_id
1 'polypeptide(L)' 'MNELEKIKTIERAELLSRIITEYIHLRENDKDIILFWFRDLLEPLKEQLAAKQTDNSNNS' A
#
# COMPACT_ATOMS: atom_id res chain seq x y z
N MET A 1 -3.17 10.93 -9.85
CA MET A 1 -2.96 11.11 -8.41
C MET A 1 -2.36 12.49 -8.17
N ASN A 2 -3.08 13.34 -7.44
CA ASN A 2 -2.66 14.71 -7.10
C ASN A 2 -1.52 14.68 -6.05
N GLU A 3 -0.73 15.76 -5.95
CA GLU A 3 0.41 15.89 -5.04
C GLU A 3 0.00 15.70 -3.56
N LEU A 4 -1.17 16.22 -3.18
CA LEU A 4 -1.78 15.98 -1.87
C LEU A 4 -2.10 14.51 -1.61
N GLU A 5 -2.57 13.76 -2.61
CA GLU A 5 -2.87 12.33 -2.46
C GLU A 5 -1.59 11.50 -2.32
N LYS A 6 -0.52 11.89 -3.02
CA LYS A 6 0.79 11.27 -2.88
C LYS A 6 1.34 11.44 -1.45
N ILE A 7 1.27 12.66 -0.91
CA ILE A 7 1.72 12.94 0.47
C ILE A 7 0.94 12.08 1.48
N LYS A 8 -0.39 12.05 1.38
CA LYS A 8 -1.24 11.21 2.24
C LYS A 8 -0.87 9.73 2.18
N THR A 9 -0.53 9.24 0.99
CA THR A 9 -0.14 7.84 0.80
C THR A 9 1.20 7.54 1.48
N ILE A 10 2.17 8.46 1.36
CA ILE A 10 3.49 8.34 2.00
C ILE A 10 3.34 8.34 3.53
N GLU A 11 2.63 9.32 4.09
CA GLU A 11 2.41 9.41 5.55
C GLU A 11 1.72 8.16 6.10
N ARG A 12 0.74 7.63 5.37
CA ARG A 12 0.00 6.43 5.75
C ARG A 12 0.88 5.17 5.69
N ALA A 13 1.80 5.09 4.73
CA ALA A 13 2.78 4.01 4.64
C ALA A 13 3.82 4.07 5.77
N GLU A 14 4.31 5.26 6.12
CA GLU A 14 5.24 5.45 7.24
C GLU A 14 4.62 5.09 8.58
N LEU A 15 3.37 5.51 8.82
CA LEU A 15 2.62 5.17 10.02
C LEU A 15 2.44 3.65 10.15
N LEU A 16 2.06 2.99 9.05
CA LEU A 16 1.95 1.53 9.00
C LEU A 16 3.27 0.85 9.36
N SER A 17 4.37 1.29 8.74
CA SER A 17 5.72 0.77 8.99
C SER A 17 6.07 0.82 10.48
N ARG A 18 5.82 1.95 11.14
CA ARG A 18 6.02 2.11 12.59
C ARG A 18 5.14 1.19 13.42
N ILE A 19 3.85 1.06 13.09
CA ILE A 19 2.93 0.17 13.81
C ILE A 19 3.41 -1.29 13.74
N ILE A 20 3.97 -1.74 12.62
CA ILE A 20 4.44 -3.13 12.51
C ILE A 20 5.77 -3.34 13.24
N THR A 21 6.67 -2.36 13.17
CA THR A 21 8.03 -2.49 13.74
C THR A 21 8.06 -2.25 15.24
N GLU A 22 7.28 -1.31 15.76
CA GLU A 22 7.31 -0.94 17.18
C GLU A 22 6.35 -1.80 18.02
N TYR A 23 5.34 -2.39 17.39
CA TYR A 23 4.25 -3.09 18.09
C TYR A 23 4.41 -4.62 17.94
N ILE A 24 5.42 -5.17 18.61
CA ILE A 24 5.69 -6.62 18.66
C ILE A 24 4.56 -7.42 19.35
N HIS A 25 3.68 -6.74 20.10
CA HIS A 25 2.58 -7.34 20.88
C HIS A 25 1.17 -7.06 20.31
N LEU A 26 1.05 -6.84 19.00
CA LEU A 26 -0.26 -6.69 18.35
C LEU A 26 -1.13 -7.92 18.61
N ARG A 27 -2.35 -7.69 19.09
CA ARG A 27 -3.37 -8.74 19.19
C ARG A 27 -3.78 -9.16 17.77
N GLU A 28 -4.36 -10.34 17.61
CA GLU A 28 -4.78 -10.82 16.27
C GLU A 28 -5.66 -9.82 15.52
N ASN A 29 -6.65 -9.21 16.19
CA ASN A 29 -7.47 -8.17 15.57
C ASN A 29 -6.66 -6.97 15.06
N ASP A 30 -5.60 -6.56 15.77
CA ASP A 30 -4.78 -5.44 15.36
C ASP A 30 -3.95 -5.80 14.10
N LYS A 31 -3.54 -7.07 13.99
CA LYS A 31 -2.86 -7.60 12.79
C LYS A 31 -3.79 -7.63 11.57
N ASP A 32 -5.05 -8.02 11.73
CA ASP A 32 -6.03 -8.03 10.64
C ASP A 32 -6.30 -6.62 10.08
N ILE A 33 -6.39 -5.62 10.97
CA ILE A 33 -6.54 -4.21 10.59
C ILE A 33 -5.33 -3.72 9.80
N ILE A 34 -4.12 -4.08 10.24
CA ILE A 34 -2.87 -3.72 9.57
C ILE A 34 -2.78 -4.38 8.18
N LEU A 35 -3.12 -5.66 8.08
CA LEU A 35 -3.16 -6.38 6.79
C LEU A 35 -4.19 -5.78 5.84
N PHE A 36 -5.33 -5.34 6.36
CA PHE A 36 -6.34 -4.62 5.59
C PHE A 36 -5.79 -3.29 5.06
N TRP A 37 -5.12 -2.49 5.89
CA TRP A 37 -4.52 -1.22 5.44
C TRP A 37 -3.38 -1.42 4.45
N PHE A 38 -2.58 -2.49 4.58
CA PHE A 38 -1.58 -2.84 3.56
C PHE A 38 -2.22 -3.17 2.23
N ARG A 39 -3.29 -3.98 2.23
CA ARG A 39 -4.00 -4.30 1.00
C ARG A 39 -4.51 -3.03 0.32
N ASP A 40 -5.17 -2.15 1.07
CA ASP A 40 -5.70 -0.88 0.58
C ASP A 40 -4.60 0.05 0.03
N LEU A 41 -3.42 0.08 0.65
CA LEU A 41 -2.28 0.85 0.17
C LEU A 41 -1.66 0.27 -1.11
N LEU A 42 -1.65 -1.06 -1.25
CA LEU A 42 -1.00 -1.76 -2.37
C LEU A 42 -1.92 -2.01 -3.56
N GLU A 43 -3.25 -1.99 -3.40
CA GLU A 43 -4.23 -2.20 -4.47
C GLU A 43 -4.00 -1.23 -5.66
N PRO A 44 -3.81 0.09 -5.46
CA PRO A 44 -3.56 1.02 -6.55
C PRO A 44 -2.22 0.75 -7.27
N LEU A 45 -1.21 0.25 -6.54
CA LEU A 45 0.10 -0.10 -7.12
C LEU A 45 0.01 -1.36 -7.99
N LYS A 46 -0.82 -2.33 -7.60
CA LYS A 46 -1.10 -3.54 -8.38
C LYS A 46 -1.80 -3.19 -9.69
N GLU A 47 -2.78 -2.31 -9.68
CA GLU A 47 -3.47 -1.83 -10.89
C GLU A 47 -2.51 -1.11 -11.84
N GLN A 48 -1.64 -0.24 -11.30
CA GLN A 48 -0.62 0.45 -12.08
C GLN A 48 0.41 -0.53 -12.69
N LEU A 49 0.82 -1.55 -11.95
CA LEU A 49 1.77 -2.56 -12.43
C LEU A 49 1.16 -3.42 -13.54
N ALA A 50 -0.10 -3.83 -13.38
CA ALA A 50 -0.83 -4.61 -14.38
C ALA A 50 -1.05 -3.80 -15.66
N ALA A 51 -1.48 -2.54 -15.56
CA ALA A 51 -1.67 -1.66 -16.71
C ALA A 51 -0.37 -1.50 -17.52
N LYS A 52 0.76 -1.29 -16.83
CA LYS A 52 2.08 -1.11 -17.44
C LYS A 52 2.61 -2.37 -18.15
N GLN A 53 2.21 -3.56 -17.72
CA GLN A 53 2.55 -4.81 -18.42
C GLN A 53 1.79 -4.95 -19.74
N THR A 54 0.51 -4.57 -19.78
CA THR A 54 -0.30 -4.59 -21.01
C THR A 54 0.21 -3.62 -22.08
N ASP A 55 0.63 -2.42 -21.67
CA ASP A 55 1.19 -1.42 -22.60
C ASP A 55 2.53 -1.85 -23.22
N ASN A 56 3.34 -2.62 -22.49
CA ASN A 56 4.57 -3.20 -23.02
C ASN A 56 4.32 -4.39 -23.95
N SER A 57 3.21 -5.13 -23.77
CA SER A 57 2.83 -6.25 -24.63
C SER A 57 2.24 -5.82 -25.97
N ASN A 58 1.69 -4.60 -26.07
CA ASN A 58 1.06 -4.09 -27.29
C ASN A 58 2.00 -3.29 -28.21
N ASN A 59 3.25 -3.04 -27.76
CA ASN A 59 4.29 -2.34 -28.52
C ASN A 59 5.42 -3.28 -29.01
N SER A 60 5.22 -4.61 -28.94
CA SER A 60 6.15 -5.61 -29.48
C SER A 60 5.59 -6.29 -30.72
#